data_AF-A0A5B8XRB6-F1
#
_entry.id   AF-A0A5B8XRB6-F1
#
_cell.length_a   1.000
_cell.length_b   1.000
_cell.length_c   1.000
_cell.angle_alpha   90.00
_cell.angle_beta   90.00
_cell.angle_gamma   90.00
#
_symmetry.space_group_name_H-M   'P 1'
#
loop_
_entity.id
_entity.type
_entity.pdbx_description
1 polymer ?
#
loop_
_entity_poly.entity_id
_entity_poly.type
_entity_poly.pdbx_seq_one_letter_code
_entity_poly.pdbx_strand_id
1 'polypeptide(L)'
;MNHLELMLSEARKLIGAAPTDGQNKMRSAAIVTRQVLEEALVEHMEKKYDKIRQPNFNAILVTLEYLSAEQDKEILRQVAWTWSALSNACHAHAYALEPTAAEVERWIEVVDKFLKLG
;
A
#
# COMPACT_ATOMS: atom_id res chain seq x y z
N MET A 1 -14.18 -3.73 11.46
CA MET A 1 -13.41 -3.45 10.24
C MET A 1 -13.33 -1.94 10.11
N ASN A 2 -12.13 -1.35 10.19
CA ASN A 2 -11.97 0.10 10.00
C ASN A 2 -12.11 0.46 8.50
N HIS A 3 -12.15 1.76 8.18
CA HIS A 3 -12.33 2.21 6.80
C HIS A 3 -11.24 1.70 5.83
N LEU A 4 -9.98 1.68 6.28
CA LEU A 4 -8.83 1.22 5.51
C LEU A 4 -8.91 -0.28 5.17
N GLU A 5 -9.32 -1.11 6.12
CA GLU A 5 -9.56 -2.55 5.91
C GLU A 5 -10.70 -2.79 4.91
N LEU A 6 -11.75 -1.95 4.94
CA LEU A 6 -12.83 -2.02 3.95
C LEU A 6 -12.32 -1.67 2.55
N MET A 7 -11.56 -0.59 2.40
CA MET A 7 -10.98 -0.20 1.11
C MET A 7 -10.04 -1.27 0.56
N LEU A 8 -9.21 -1.87 1.42
CA LEU A 8 -8.30 -2.95 1.02
C LEU A 8 -9.06 -4.21 0.60
N SER A 9 -10.18 -4.52 1.26
CA SER A 9 -11.09 -5.60 0.86
C SER A 9 -11.71 -5.35 -0.52
N GLU A 10 -12.13 -4.11 -0.81
CA GLU A 10 -12.62 -3.76 -2.15
C GLU A 10 -11.52 -3.87 -3.21
N ALA A 11 -10.28 -3.46 -2.90
CA ALA A 11 -9.14 -3.65 -3.80
C ALA A 11 -8.91 -5.14 -4.12
N ARG A 12 -9.03 -6.03 -3.12
CA ARG A 12 -8.91 -7.48 -3.32
C ARG A 12 -10.02 -8.04 -4.21
N LYS A 13 -11.25 -7.54 -4.09
CA LYS A 13 -12.37 -7.96 -4.97
C LYS A 13 -12.12 -7.63 -6.45
N LEU A 14 -11.40 -6.55 -6.74
CA LEU A 14 -11.04 -6.19 -8.13
C LEU A 14 -10.13 -7.23 -8.80
N ILE A 15 -9.32 -7.95 -8.03
CA ILE A 15 -8.44 -9.02 -8.53
C ILE A 15 -9.26 -10.21 -9.01
N GLY A 16 -10.33 -10.56 -8.29
CA GLY A 16 -11.20 -11.70 -8.60
C GLY A 16 -12.33 -11.42 -9.59
N ALA A 17 -12.50 -10.17 -10.02
CA ALA A 17 -13.58 -9.77 -10.91
C ALA A 17 -13.38 -10.32 -12.35
N ALA A 18 -14.46 -10.72 -13.03
CA ALA A 18 -14.39 -11.36 -14.33
C ALA A 18 -13.73 -10.46 -15.38
N PRO A 19 -12.97 -10.97 -16.38
CA PRO A 19 -12.24 -10.13 -17.35
C PRO A 19 -13.11 -9.09 -18.09
N THR A 20 -14.42 -9.32 -18.16
CA THR A 20 -15.42 -8.45 -18.80
C THR A 20 -15.73 -7.16 -18.04
N ASP A 21 -15.43 -7.05 -16.74
CA ASP A 21 -15.94 -5.93 -15.92
C ASP A 21 -15.04 -4.67 -15.93
N GLY A 22 -14.24 -4.47 -16.97
CA GLY A 22 -13.48 -3.24 -17.19
C GLY A 22 -12.00 -3.43 -17.51
N GLN A 23 -11.43 -2.48 -18.25
CA GLN A 23 -9.99 -2.39 -18.53
C GLN A 23 -9.24 -1.81 -17.30
N ASN A 24 -7.96 -2.14 -17.13
CA ASN A 24 -7.10 -1.59 -16.07
C ASN A 24 -7.42 -1.98 -14.61
N LYS A 25 -8.13 -3.08 -14.36
CA LYS A 25 -8.53 -3.50 -13.00
C LYS A 25 -7.35 -3.67 -12.05
N MET A 26 -6.25 -4.26 -12.52
CA MET A 26 -5.07 -4.50 -11.68
C MET A 26 -4.42 -3.17 -11.28
N ARG A 27 -4.42 -2.19 -12.19
CA ARG A 27 -3.96 -0.83 -11.88
C ARG A 27 -4.91 -0.13 -10.90
N SER A 28 -6.22 -0.26 -11.07
CA SER A 28 -7.18 0.30 -10.12
C SER A 28 -7.00 -0.31 -8.72
N ALA A 29 -6.82 -1.62 -8.62
CA ALA A 29 -6.52 -2.30 -7.37
C ALA A 29 -5.20 -1.80 -6.75
N ALA A 30 -4.15 -1.62 -7.56
CA ALA A 30 -2.88 -1.05 -7.10
C ALA A 30 -3.03 0.41 -6.60
N ILE A 31 -3.82 1.25 -7.27
CA ILE A 31 -4.09 2.63 -6.85
C ILE A 31 -4.76 2.65 -5.47
N VAL A 32 -5.84 1.87 -5.30
CA VAL A 32 -6.56 1.78 -4.01
C VAL A 32 -5.64 1.24 -2.93
N THR A 33 -4.86 0.20 -3.22
CA THR A 33 -3.89 -0.38 -2.28
C THR A 33 -2.84 0.65 -1.85
N ARG A 34 -2.35 1.48 -2.77
CA ARG A 34 -1.40 2.56 -2.45
C ARG A 34 -2.04 3.61 -1.53
N GLN A 35 -3.27 4.02 -1.80
CA GLN A 35 -3.98 5.00 -0.97
C GLN A 35 -4.15 4.49 0.46
N VAL A 36 -4.57 3.22 0.62
CA VAL A 36 -4.67 2.58 1.94
C VAL A 36 -3.32 2.60 2.66
N LEU A 37 -2.24 2.26 1.96
CA LEU A 37 -0.91 2.24 2.57
C LEU A 37 -0.44 3.64 2.99
N GLU A 38 -0.64 4.65 2.13
CA GLU A 38 -0.26 6.03 2.40
C GLU A 38 -1.02 6.60 3.60
N GLU A 39 -2.32 6.35 3.69
CA GLU A 39 -3.14 6.77 4.84
C GLU A 39 -2.73 6.03 6.13
N ALA A 40 -2.49 4.73 6.06
CA ALA A 40 -2.00 3.93 7.19
C ALA A 40 -0.63 4.42 7.70
N LEU A 41 0.29 4.78 6.80
CA LEU A 41 1.61 5.32 7.15
C LEU A 41 1.48 6.66 7.89
N VAL A 42 0.57 7.52 7.46
CA VAL A 42 0.27 8.78 8.13
C VAL A 42 -0.34 8.52 9.50
N GLU A 43 -1.39 7.70 9.60
CA GLU A 43 -2.01 7.35 10.88
C GLU A 43 -1.01 6.76 11.88
N HIS A 44 -0.13 5.86 11.43
CA HIS A 44 0.86 5.23 12.29
C HIS A 44 1.90 6.24 12.80
N MET A 45 2.36 7.16 11.94
CA MET A 45 3.23 8.25 12.38
C MET A 45 2.52 9.19 13.36
N GLU A 46 1.28 9.58 13.09
CA GLU A 46 0.53 10.51 13.94
C GLU A 46 0.07 9.87 15.27
N LYS A 47 -0.01 8.55 15.36
CA LYS A 47 -0.21 7.84 16.64
C LYS A 47 1.04 7.91 17.53
N LYS A 48 2.23 7.81 16.94
CA LYS A 48 3.51 7.76 17.66
C LYS A 48 4.12 9.14 17.90
N TYR A 49 3.82 10.10 17.03
CA TYR A 49 4.34 11.45 17.02
C TYR A 49 3.19 12.47 16.93
N ASP A 50 3.46 13.70 16.50
CA ASP A 50 2.44 14.74 16.30
C ASP A 50 1.93 14.75 14.85
N LYS A 51 0.90 15.55 14.58
CA LYS A 51 0.26 15.67 13.26
C LYS A 51 1.24 16.06 12.15
N ILE A 52 1.10 15.41 11.00
CA ILE A 52 1.93 15.65 9.82
C ILE A 52 1.15 16.50 8.82
N ARG A 53 1.60 17.75 8.60
CA ARG A 53 0.93 18.67 7.65
C ARG A 53 1.18 18.33 6.17
N GLN A 54 2.35 17.82 5.84
CA GLN A 54 2.74 17.50 4.46
C GLN A 54 3.58 16.22 4.47
N PRO A 55 2.95 15.04 4.33
CA PRO A 55 3.66 13.78 4.42
C PRO A 55 4.61 13.63 3.23
N ASN A 56 5.89 13.42 3.55
CA ASN A 56 6.86 12.90 2.60
C ASN A 56 7.00 11.40 2.88
N PHE A 57 6.42 10.56 2.02
CA PHE A 57 6.39 9.12 2.25
C PHE A 57 7.78 8.48 2.29
N ASN A 58 8.75 8.97 1.52
CA ASN A 58 10.13 8.50 1.64
C ASN A 58 10.70 8.78 3.04
N ALA A 59 10.46 9.99 3.58
CA ALA A 59 10.91 10.34 4.92
C ALA A 59 10.18 9.52 6.01
N ILE A 60 8.86 9.30 5.85
CA ILE A 60 8.07 8.48 6.77
C ILE A 60 8.60 7.04 6.79
N LEU A 61 8.82 6.42 5.63
CA LEU A 61 9.30 5.03 5.53
C LEU A 61 10.66 4.85 6.20
N VAL A 62 11.62 5.73 5.92
CA VAL A 62 12.96 5.70 6.55
C VAL A 62 12.86 5.93 8.07
N THR A 63 12.01 6.87 8.50
CA THR A 63 11.83 7.18 9.92
C THR A 63 11.22 6.01 10.67
N LEU A 64 10.18 5.38 10.12
CA LEU A 64 9.54 4.22 10.71
C LEU A 64 10.50 3.04 10.82
N GLU A 65 11.24 2.70 9.75
CA GLU A 65 12.21 1.61 9.81
C GLU A 65 13.31 1.88 10.85
N TYR A 66 13.84 3.11 10.89
CA TYR A 66 14.94 3.47 11.78
C TYR A 66 14.54 3.50 13.26
N LEU A 67 13.34 4.00 13.58
CA LEU A 67 12.87 4.23 14.96
C LEU A 67 11.97 3.11 15.52
N SER A 68 11.73 2.04 14.77
CA SER A 68 10.93 0.90 15.23
C SER A 68 11.79 -0.19 15.85
N ALA A 69 11.14 -1.04 16.64
CA ALA A 69 11.81 -2.16 17.29
C ALA A 69 12.30 -3.17 16.23
N GLU A 70 13.37 -3.91 16.53
CA GLU A 70 14.04 -4.77 15.55
C GLU A 70 13.09 -5.81 14.92
N GLN A 71 12.11 -6.31 15.69
CA GLN A 71 11.12 -7.26 15.20
C GLN A 71 10.17 -6.68 14.13
N ASP A 72 9.99 -5.36 14.09
CA ASP A 72 9.06 -4.68 13.16
C ASP A 72 9.79 -4.17 11.90
N LYS A 73 11.13 -4.12 11.92
CA LYS A 73 11.91 -3.58 10.79
C LYS A 73 11.73 -4.37 9.51
N GLU A 74 11.56 -5.69 9.61
CA GLU A 74 11.40 -6.52 8.41
C GLU A 74 10.10 -6.21 7.66
N ILE A 75 8.98 -6.08 8.36
CA ILE A 75 7.71 -5.69 7.72
C ILE A 75 7.79 -4.26 7.18
N LEU A 76 8.50 -3.34 7.85
CA LEU A 76 8.68 -1.96 7.39
C LEU A 76 9.51 -1.86 6.10
N ARG A 77 10.53 -2.72 5.92
CA ARG A 77 11.26 -2.83 4.65
C ARG A 77 10.36 -3.34 3.52
N GLN A 78 9.54 -4.35 3.80
CA GLN A 78 8.58 -4.87 2.83
C GLN A 78 7.55 -3.80 2.44
N VAL A 79 7.12 -2.99 3.42
CA VAL A 79 6.24 -1.84 3.19
C VAL A 79 6.90 -0.79 2.31
N ALA A 80 8.16 -0.44 2.57
CA ALA A 80 8.90 0.52 1.74
C ALA A 80 9.06 0.03 0.29
N TRP A 81 9.42 -1.24 0.10
CA TRP A 81 9.48 -1.86 -1.21
C TRP A 81 8.11 -1.87 -1.91
N THR A 82 7.06 -2.24 -1.18
CA THR A 82 5.68 -2.28 -1.68
C THR A 82 5.17 -0.90 -2.10
N TRP A 83 5.45 0.15 -1.31
CA TRP A 83 5.09 1.53 -1.66
C TRP A 83 5.76 1.97 -2.96
N SER A 84 7.04 1.63 -3.17
CA SER A 84 7.77 1.91 -4.41
C SER A 84 7.16 1.15 -5.60
N ALA A 85 6.87 -0.14 -5.43
CA ALA A 85 6.28 -0.97 -6.47
C ALA A 85 4.87 -0.48 -6.88
N LEU A 86 4.02 -0.16 -5.89
CA LEU A 86 2.69 0.41 -6.10
C LEU A 86 2.77 1.77 -6.79
N SER A 87 3.69 2.64 -6.37
CA SER A 87 3.91 3.93 -7.01
C SER A 87 4.26 3.79 -8.48
N ASN A 88 5.19 2.88 -8.81
CA ASN A 88 5.55 2.58 -10.19
C ASN A 88 4.36 2.02 -10.99
N ALA A 89 3.59 1.09 -10.41
CA ALA A 89 2.42 0.49 -11.07
C ALA A 89 1.30 1.50 -11.38
N CYS A 90 1.21 2.57 -10.59
CA CYS A 90 0.25 3.65 -10.81
C CYS A 90 0.62 4.59 -11.98
N HIS A 91 1.89 4.63 -12.40
CA HIS A 91 2.32 5.44 -13.53
C HIS A 91 1.95 4.77 -14.87
N ALA A 92 0.90 5.28 -15.51
CA ALA A 92 0.49 4.84 -16.84
C ALA A 92 1.43 5.42 -17.91
N HIS A 93 2.51 4.71 -18.23
CA HIS A 93 3.30 4.96 -19.44
C HIS A 93 2.72 4.15 -20.60
N ALA A 94 2.79 4.68 -21.84
CA ALA A 94 2.19 4.08 -23.03
C ALA A 94 2.64 2.64 -23.33
N TYR A 95 3.76 2.20 -22.77
CA TYR A 95 4.33 0.86 -22.92
C TYR A 95 4.44 0.09 -21.59
N ALA A 96 3.92 0.64 -20.49
CA ALA A 96 3.95 -0.05 -19.20
C ALA A 96 2.89 -1.15 -19.18
N LEU A 97 3.34 -2.38 -18.99
CA LEU A 97 2.46 -3.51 -18.71
C LEU A 97 1.67 -3.24 -17.43
N GLU A 98 0.41 -3.71 -17.39
CA GLU A 98 -0.33 -3.74 -16.13
C GLU A 98 0.37 -4.68 -15.14
N PRO A 99 0.31 -4.37 -13.83
CA PRO A 99 0.75 -5.33 -12.83
C PRO A 99 -0.10 -6.61 -12.92
N THR A 100 0.52 -7.74 -12.67
CA THR A 100 -0.18 -9.04 -12.64
C THR A 100 -1.05 -9.15 -11.38
N ALA A 101 -2.11 -9.97 -11.44
CA ALA A 101 -2.94 -10.28 -10.28
C ALA A 101 -2.11 -10.78 -9.07
N ALA A 102 -1.09 -11.61 -9.33
CA ALA A 102 -0.22 -12.12 -8.28
C ALA A 102 0.67 -11.04 -7.66
N GLU A 103 1.12 -10.04 -8.42
CA GLU A 103 1.85 -8.89 -7.87
C GLU A 103 0.95 -8.05 -6.97
N VAL A 104 -0.26 -7.73 -7.44
CA VAL A 104 -1.21 -6.93 -6.66
C VAL A 104 -1.63 -7.65 -5.39
N GLU A 105 -1.91 -8.95 -5.44
CA GLU A 105 -2.26 -9.74 -4.23
C GLU A 105 -1.13 -9.71 -3.20
N ARG A 106 0.13 -9.87 -3.64
CA ARG A 106 1.30 -9.77 -2.74
C ARG A 106 1.42 -8.39 -2.09
N TRP A 107 1.17 -7.32 -2.84
CA TRP A 107 1.19 -5.97 -2.27
C TRP A 107 0.05 -5.76 -1.27
N ILE A 108 -1.16 -6.24 -1.57
CA ILE A 108 -2.29 -6.21 -0.64
C ILE A 108 -1.97 -6.97 0.65
N GLU A 109 -1.33 -8.15 0.56
CA GLU A 109 -0.93 -8.91 1.75
C GLU A 109 0.07 -8.16 2.63
N VAL A 110 1.03 -7.43 2.05
CA VAL A 110 1.97 -6.60 2.82
C VAL A 110 1.24 -5.45 3.52
N VAL A 111 0.33 -4.77 2.81
CA VAL A 111 -0.46 -3.68 3.39
C VAL A 111 -1.38 -4.20 4.51
N ASP A 112 -2.03 -5.35 4.33
CA ASP A 112 -2.85 -5.99 5.35
C ASP A 112 -2.04 -6.35 6.61
N LYS A 113 -0.81 -6.85 6.44
CA LYS A 113 0.10 -7.10 7.56
C LYS A 113 0.50 -5.80 8.27
N PHE A 114 0.76 -4.73 7.52
CA PHE A 114 1.11 -3.43 8.09
C PHE A 114 -0.05 -2.81 8.88
N LEU A 115 -1.29 -2.89 8.39
CA LEU A 115 -2.48 -2.43 9.13
C LEU A 115 -2.63 -3.10 10.49
N LYS A 116 -2.15 -4.34 10.62
CA LYS A 116 -2.17 -5.12 11.87
C LYS A 116 -0.99 -4.82 12.79
N LEU A 117 -0.02 -4.01 12.33
CA LEU A 117 1.17 -3.63 13.09
C LEU A 117 0.90 -2.56 14.17
N GLY A 118 -0.27 -1.90 14.14
CA GLY A 118 -0.78 -1.03 15.21
C GLY A 118 -0.45 0.44 15.03
#